data_AF-A0A7J9GHW9-F1
#
_entry.id   AF-A0A7J9GHW9-F1
#
_cell.length_a   1.000
_cell.length_b   1.000
_cell.length_c   1.000
_cell.angle_alpha   90.00
_cell.angle_beta   90.00
_cell.angle_gamma   90.00
#
_symmetry.space_group_name_H-M   'P 1'
#
loop_
_entity.id
_entity.type
_entity.pdbx_description
1 polymer ?
#
loop_
_entity_poly.entity_id
_entity_poly.type
_entity_poly.pdbx_seq_one_letter_code
_entity_poly.pdbx_strand_id
1 'polypeptide(L)'
;METVTHSSPFDSFLDRMRNPASLDLVRSIKSFIVSFSYTASNPETDGKRIQEFFQTMEDTIRDHPLWASSSDDETDNALEGLEKYVMTKLHLRTFASTPEDVKIDAEISEKISLLQTFLRPQHLDIPSALQNEAAWL
;
A
#
# COMPACT_ATOMS: atom_id res chain seq x y z
N MET A 1 29.00 20.71 9.43
CA MET A 1 27.53 20.83 9.40
C MET A 1 27.05 19.68 8.54
N GLU A 2 26.85 18.52 9.16
CA GLU A 2 26.37 17.33 8.46
C GLU A 2 24.93 17.58 8.05
N THR A 3 24.67 17.56 6.75
CA THR A 3 23.32 17.58 6.21
C THR A 3 22.70 16.22 6.52
N VAL A 4 21.88 16.16 7.57
CA VAL A 4 21.00 15.02 7.81
C VAL A 4 19.98 15.00 6.69
N THR A 5 20.26 14.26 5.62
CA THR A 5 19.25 13.85 4.65
C THR A 5 18.25 12.98 5.41
N HIS A 6 17.05 13.52 5.66
CA HIS A 6 15.95 12.71 6.14
C HIS A 6 15.61 11.68 5.07
N SER A 7 16.09 10.45 5.28
CA SER A 7 15.75 9.29 4.45
C SER A 7 14.24 9.04 4.55
N SER A 8 13.57 8.77 3.43
CA SER A 8 12.15 8.44 3.49
C SER A 8 11.94 7.11 4.25
N PRO A 9 10.77 6.86 4.86
CA PRO A 9 10.48 5.57 5.50
C PRO A 9 10.80 4.36 4.60
N PHE A 10 10.54 4.51 3.30
CA PHE A 10 10.85 3.49 2.32
C PHE A 10 12.35 3.31 2.08
N ASP A 11 13.13 4.39 2.04
CA ASP A 11 14.59 4.31 1.88
C ASP A 11 15.22 3.66 3.13
N SER A 12 14.74 4.00 4.33
CA SER A 12 15.14 3.33 5.58
C SER A 12 14.82 1.84 5.58
N PHE A 13 13.64 1.44 5.06
CA PHE A 13 13.30 0.04 4.86
C PHE A 13 14.29 -0.65 3.90
N LEU A 14 14.57 -0.05 2.74
CA LEU A 14 15.51 -0.61 1.76
C LEU A 14 16.92 -0.74 2.32
N ASP A 15 17.38 0.23 3.09
CA ASP A 15 18.69 0.18 3.75
C ASP A 15 18.78 -0.96 4.76
N ARG A 16 17.72 -1.20 5.54
CA ARG A 16 17.65 -2.36 6.42
C ARG A 16 17.64 -3.67 5.63
N MET A 17 16.94 -3.73 4.50
CA MET A 17 16.92 -4.91 3.61
C MET A 17 18.24 -5.16 2.87
N ARG A 18 19.15 -4.17 2.82
CA ARG A 18 20.52 -4.34 2.32
C ARG A 18 21.48 -4.91 3.37
N ASN A 19 21.09 -4.90 4.65
CA ASN A 19 21.90 -5.45 5.72
C ASN A 19 21.99 -6.99 5.58
N PRO A 20 23.19 -7.60 5.63
CA PRO A 20 23.33 -9.05 5.57
C PRO A 20 22.52 -9.81 6.63
N ALA A 21 22.23 -9.18 7.78
CA ALA A 21 21.44 -9.77 8.85
C ALA A 21 19.95 -9.91 8.52
N SER A 22 19.42 -9.25 7.47
CA SER A 22 18.02 -9.38 7.03
C SER A 22 17.83 -10.35 5.85
N LEU A 23 18.82 -11.19 5.56
CA LEU A 23 18.84 -12.01 4.35
C LEU A 23 17.69 -13.03 4.29
N ASP A 24 17.28 -13.54 5.44
CA ASP A 24 16.10 -14.37 5.64
C ASP A 24 14.80 -13.64 5.26
N LEU A 25 14.61 -12.39 5.72
CA LEU A 25 13.47 -11.54 5.35
C LEU A 25 13.44 -11.30 3.83
N VAL A 26 14.58 -10.93 3.25
CA VAL A 26 14.69 -10.69 1.79
C VAL A 26 14.35 -11.95 0.99
N ARG A 27 14.77 -13.13 1.46
CA ARG A 27 14.42 -14.41 0.84
C ARG A 27 12.94 -14.70 0.98
N SER A 28 12.35 -14.49 2.16
CA SER A 28 10.92 -14.68 2.40
C SER A 28 10.08 -13.84 1.44
N ILE A 29 10.39 -12.54 1.33
CA ILE A 29 9.70 -11.60 0.43
C ILE A 29 9.81 -12.04 -1.03
N LYS A 30 11.03 -12.36 -1.50
CA LYS A 30 11.24 -12.79 -2.89
C LYS A 30 10.52 -14.10 -3.19
N SER A 31 10.60 -15.07 -2.28
CA SER A 31 9.92 -16.35 -2.41
C SER A 31 8.40 -16.18 -2.45
N PHE A 32 7.84 -15.30 -1.61
CA PHE A 32 6.42 -14.98 -1.65
C PHE A 32 6.01 -14.41 -3.02
N ILE A 33 6.69 -13.36 -3.50
CA ILE A 33 6.39 -12.73 -4.81
C ILE A 33 6.45 -13.75 -5.95
N VAL A 34 7.49 -14.60 -5.96
CA VAL A 34 7.64 -15.66 -6.97
C VAL A 34 6.53 -16.69 -6.85
N SER A 35 6.24 -17.19 -5.65
CA SER A 35 5.17 -18.17 -5.40
C SER A 35 3.78 -17.66 -5.79
N PHE A 36 3.55 -16.35 -5.60
CA PHE A 36 2.31 -15.69 -5.93
C PHE A 36 2.02 -15.78 -7.44
N SER A 37 3.06 -15.58 -8.27
CA SER A 37 2.95 -15.66 -9.73
C SER A 37 2.47 -17.01 -10.28
N TYR A 38 2.73 -18.12 -9.56
CA TYR A 38 2.36 -19.48 -9.99
C TYR A 38 0.90 -19.85 -9.69
N THR A 39 0.21 -19.04 -8.90
CA THR A 39 -1.18 -19.33 -8.52
C THR A 39 -2.12 -18.76 -9.58
N ALA A 40 -3.27 -19.40 -9.82
CA ALA A 40 -4.32 -18.77 -10.63
C ALA A 40 -4.76 -17.44 -9.99
N SER A 41 -5.05 -16.43 -10.81
CA SER A 41 -5.52 -15.13 -10.31
C SER A 41 -6.93 -15.27 -9.76
N ASN A 42 -7.13 -14.83 -8.51
CA ASN A 42 -8.44 -14.74 -7.88
C ASN A 42 -8.38 -13.70 -6.75
N PRO A 43 -9.10 -12.57 -6.85
CA PRO A 43 -8.95 -11.43 -5.94
C PRO A 43 -9.16 -11.76 -4.45
N GLU A 44 -10.15 -12.61 -4.14
CA GLU A 44 -10.47 -12.99 -2.77
C GLU A 44 -9.34 -13.82 -2.15
N THR A 45 -8.88 -14.85 -2.86
CA THR A 45 -7.79 -15.70 -2.37
C THR A 45 -6.43 -14.98 -2.38
N ASP A 46 -6.18 -14.13 -3.38
CA ASP A 46 -4.96 -13.34 -3.50
C ASP A 46 -4.88 -12.33 -2.37
N GLY A 47 -5.98 -11.63 -2.05
CA GLY A 47 -6.09 -10.72 -0.91
C GLY A 47 -5.82 -11.43 0.41
N LYS A 48 -6.45 -12.59 0.65
CA LYS A 48 -6.23 -13.38 1.87
C LYS A 48 -4.75 -13.79 2.04
N ARG A 49 -4.12 -14.27 0.96
CA ARG A 49 -2.71 -14.70 0.99
C ARG A 49 -1.75 -13.55 1.24
N ILE A 50 -2.01 -12.37 0.67
CA ILE A 50 -1.21 -11.16 0.93
C ILE A 50 -1.33 -10.75 2.40
N GLN A 51 -2.54 -10.75 2.97
CA GLN A 51 -2.76 -10.40 4.37
C GLN A 51 -2.09 -11.40 5.33
N GLU A 52 -2.23 -12.71 5.08
CA GLU A 52 -1.53 -13.75 5.86
C GLU A 52 0.00 -13.59 5.80
N PHE A 53 0.54 -13.24 4.63
CA PHE A 53 1.96 -12.96 4.47
C PHE A 53 2.39 -11.72 5.26
N PHE A 54 1.64 -10.62 5.21
CA PHE A 54 1.98 -9.41 5.96
C PHE A 54 1.90 -9.62 7.47
N GLN A 55 0.90 -10.35 7.98
CA GLN A 55 0.82 -10.67 9.41
C GLN A 55 2.04 -11.49 9.86
N THR A 56 2.42 -12.50 9.06
CA THR A 56 3.60 -13.33 9.36
C THR A 56 4.88 -12.49 9.37
N MET A 57 5.02 -11.58 8.40
CA MET A 57 6.19 -10.72 8.30
C MET A 57 6.22 -9.65 9.40
N GLU A 58 5.07 -9.15 9.84
CA GLU A 58 4.98 -8.25 10.97
C GLU A 58 5.53 -8.89 12.24
N ASP A 59 5.04 -10.09 12.58
CA ASP A 59 5.53 -10.85 13.74
C ASP A 59 7.04 -11.09 13.61
N THR A 60 7.49 -11.49 12.42
CA THR A 60 8.91 -11.76 12.15
C THR A 60 9.77 -10.50 12.29
N ILE A 61 9.30 -9.34 11.83
CA ILE A 61 10.04 -8.06 11.91
C ILE A 61 10.09 -7.57 13.35
N ARG A 62 8.98 -7.63 14.09
CA ARG A 62 8.92 -7.21 15.50
C ARG A 62 9.88 -8.02 16.38
N ASP A 63 10.03 -9.31 16.10
CA ASP A 63 10.97 -10.20 16.82
C ASP A 63 12.41 -10.18 16.26
N HIS A 64 12.65 -9.48 15.14
CA HIS A 64 13.94 -9.54 14.45
C HIS A 64 15.03 -8.75 15.20
N PRO A 65 16.28 -9.27 15.33
CA PRO A 65 17.36 -8.57 16.02
C PRO A 65 17.69 -7.17 15.49
N LEU A 66 17.44 -6.91 14.21
CA LEU A 66 17.61 -5.57 13.61
C LEU A 66 16.60 -4.53 14.12
N TRP A 67 15.46 -4.96 14.66
CA TRP A 67 14.42 -4.09 15.23
C TRP A 67 14.36 -4.15 16.76
N ALA A 68 15.25 -4.90 17.41
CA ALA A 68 15.27 -5.04 18.88
C ALA A 68 15.40 -3.72 19.65
N SER A 69 15.93 -2.67 19.02
CA SER A 69 16.05 -1.32 19.60
C SER A 69 15.27 -0.26 18.85
N SER A 70 14.38 -0.66 17.94
CA SER A 70 13.56 0.27 17.17
C SER A 70 12.32 0.70 17.95
N SER A 71 11.82 1.91 17.69
CA SER A 71 10.53 2.34 18.20
C SER A 71 9.37 1.66 17.46
N ASP A 72 8.16 1.75 18.00
CA ASP A 72 6.95 1.31 17.32
C ASP A 72 6.79 2.05 15.98
N ASP A 73 6.99 3.37 15.95
CA ASP A 73 6.97 4.17 14.72
C ASP A 73 7.99 3.69 13.67
N GLU A 74 9.22 3.34 14.06
CA GLU A 74 10.22 2.82 13.12
C GLU A 74 9.84 1.44 12.58
N THR A 75 9.15 0.65 13.40
CA THR A 75 8.65 -0.66 13.01
C THR A 75 7.49 -0.51 12.03
N ASP A 76 6.52 0.34 12.34
CA ASP A 76 5.37 0.61 11.47
C ASP A 76 5.82 1.19 10.12
N ASN A 77 6.80 2.09 10.12
CA ASN A 77 7.44 2.58 8.89
C ASN A 77 8.08 1.46 8.05
N ALA A 78 8.67 0.45 8.70
CA ALA A 78 9.23 -0.71 8.01
C ALA A 78 8.14 -1.63 7.43
N LEU A 79 7.00 -1.77 8.12
CA LEU A 79 5.85 -2.53 7.63
C LEU A 79 5.19 -1.82 6.43
N GLU A 80 5.07 -0.50 6.46
CA GLU A 80 4.64 0.29 5.29
C GLU A 80 5.61 0.11 4.13
N GLY A 81 6.92 0.12 4.40
CA GLY A 81 7.96 -0.13 3.39
C GLY A 81 7.86 -1.54 2.77
N LEU A 82 7.57 -2.55 3.58
CA LEU A 82 7.31 -3.92 3.15
C LEU A 82 6.07 -3.97 2.24
N GLU A 83 4.95 -3.39 2.68
CA GLU A 83 3.71 -3.35 1.90
C GLU A 83 3.95 -2.66 0.56
N LYS A 84 4.56 -1.48 0.57
CA LYS A 84 4.92 -0.74 -0.64
C LYS A 84 5.76 -1.59 -1.58
N TYR A 85 6.79 -2.26 -1.08
CA TYR A 85 7.66 -3.09 -1.91
C TYR A 85 6.90 -4.25 -2.55
N VAL A 86 6.12 -5.00 -1.76
CA VAL A 86 5.38 -6.17 -2.22
C VAL A 86 4.27 -5.76 -3.19
N MET A 87 3.43 -4.80 -2.81
CA MET A 87 2.30 -4.36 -3.64
C MET A 87 2.75 -3.69 -4.94
N THR A 88 3.90 -3.00 -4.96
CA THR A 88 4.49 -2.51 -6.21
C THR A 88 4.83 -3.66 -7.17
N LYS A 89 5.32 -4.79 -6.66
CA LYS A 89 5.65 -5.96 -7.48
C LYS A 89 4.42 -6.74 -7.94
N LEU A 90 3.36 -6.74 -7.13
CA LEU A 90 2.12 -7.46 -7.43
C LEU A 90 1.06 -6.60 -8.14
N HIS A 91 1.32 -5.30 -8.35
CA HIS A 91 0.35 -4.33 -8.86
C HIS A 91 -0.34 -4.79 -10.15
N LEU A 92 0.43 -5.19 -11.17
CA LEU A 92 -0.12 -5.61 -12.47
C LEU A 92 -1.05 -6.83 -12.40
N ARG A 93 -1.00 -7.59 -11.30
CA ARG A 93 -1.83 -8.77 -11.09
C ARG A 93 -3.04 -8.49 -10.20
N THR A 94 -2.91 -7.54 -9.27
CA THR A 94 -3.87 -7.32 -8.17
C THR A 94 -4.74 -6.09 -8.38
N PHE A 95 -4.28 -5.12 -9.17
CA PHE A 95 -5.02 -3.90 -9.44
C PHE A 95 -5.94 -4.06 -10.66
N ALA A 96 -7.22 -3.70 -10.51
CA ALA A 96 -8.25 -3.82 -11.56
C ALA A 96 -8.20 -5.20 -12.26
N SER A 97 -8.07 -6.25 -11.44
CA SER A 97 -7.65 -7.58 -11.88
C SER A 97 -8.75 -8.38 -12.60
N THR A 98 -10.00 -7.92 -12.53
CA THR A 98 -11.15 -8.54 -13.18
C THR A 98 -11.81 -7.60 -14.21
N PRO A 99 -12.43 -8.14 -15.28
CA PRO A 99 -13.26 -7.34 -16.19
C PRO A 99 -14.39 -6.59 -15.48
N GLU A 100 -14.92 -7.16 -14.41
CA GLU A 100 -15.95 -6.56 -13.57
C GLU A 100 -15.44 -5.29 -12.87
N ASP A 101 -14.21 -5.28 -12.34
CA ASP A 101 -13.59 -4.09 -11.74
C ASP A 101 -13.51 -2.94 -12.77
N VAL A 102 -12.98 -3.24 -13.96
CA VAL A 102 -12.81 -2.25 -15.05
C VAL A 102 -14.17 -1.68 -15.48
N LYS A 103 -15.20 -2.53 -15.52
CA LYS A 103 -16.56 -2.11 -15.86
C LYS A 103 -17.12 -1.17 -14.78
N ILE A 104 -16.97 -1.52 -13.51
CA ILE A 104 -17.44 -0.69 -12.38
C ILE A 104 -16.71 0.66 -12.38
N ASP A 105 -15.41 0.68 -12.60
CA ASP A 105 -14.61 1.91 -12.72
C ASP A 105 -15.13 2.82 -13.84
N ALA A 106 -15.41 2.25 -15.02
CA ALA A 106 -15.94 3.00 -16.15
C ALA A 106 -17.34 3.58 -15.84
N GLU A 107 -18.24 2.78 -15.25
CA GLU A 107 -19.59 3.22 -14.88
C GLU A 107 -19.55 4.34 -13.82
N ILE A 108 -18.67 4.24 -12.83
CA ILE A 108 -18.51 5.27 -11.79
C ILE A 108 -17.92 6.54 -12.41
N SER A 109 -16.89 6.42 -13.24
CA SER A 109 -16.27 7.56 -13.92
C SER A 109 -17.27 8.32 -14.81
N GLU A 110 -18.09 7.60 -15.57
CA GLU A 110 -19.17 8.20 -16.37
C GLU A 110 -20.19 8.93 -15.49
N LYS A 111 -20.65 8.29 -14.40
CA LYS A 111 -21.61 8.92 -13.48
C LYS A 111 -21.03 10.19 -12.85
N ILE A 112 -19.79 10.15 -12.36
CA ILE A 112 -19.11 11.33 -11.81
C ILE A 112 -19.02 12.42 -12.87
N SER A 113 -18.64 12.06 -14.10
CA SER A 113 -18.50 13.00 -15.21
C SER A 113 -19.81 13.74 -15.55
N LEU A 114 -20.94 13.04 -15.45
CA LEU A 114 -22.26 13.64 -15.66
C LEU A 114 -22.69 14.49 -14.47
N LEU A 115 -22.55 13.97 -13.25
CA LEU A 115 -22.99 14.65 -12.03
C LEU A 115 -22.21 15.94 -11.77
N GLN A 116 -20.89 15.95 -12.01
CA GLN A 116 -20.05 17.14 -11.76
C GLN A 116 -20.46 18.36 -12.60
N THR A 117 -21.26 18.20 -13.66
CA THR A 117 -21.73 19.32 -14.49
C THR A 117 -22.80 20.18 -13.81
N PHE A 118 -23.51 19.65 -12.81
CA PHE A 118 -24.62 20.35 -12.17
C PHE A 118 -24.71 20.18 -10.65
N LEU A 119 -23.99 19.22 -10.07
CA LEU A 119 -24.03 18.96 -8.63
C LEU A 119 -23.46 20.16 -7.87
N ARG A 120 -24.18 20.62 -6.85
CA ARG A 120 -23.80 21.72 -5.97
C ARG A 120 -23.72 21.24 -4.53
N PRO A 121 -22.93 21.89 -3.64
CA PRO A 121 -22.84 21.51 -2.25
C PRO A 121 -24.21 21.40 -1.54
N GLN A 122 -25.19 22.24 -1.90
CA GLN A 122 -26.53 22.20 -1.32
C GLN A 122 -27.33 20.96 -1.72
N HIS A 123 -26.98 20.27 -2.82
CA HIS A 123 -27.59 18.99 -3.20
C HIS A 123 -27.12 17.83 -2.33
N LEU A 124 -26.02 18.01 -1.59
CA LEU A 124 -25.42 17.04 -0.68
C LEU A 124 -25.51 17.50 0.79
N ASP A 125 -26.39 18.47 1.09
CA ASP A 125 -26.58 19.05 2.43
C ASP A 125 -25.31 19.63 3.06
N ILE A 126 -24.33 20.07 2.25
CA ILE A 126 -23.09 20.67 2.74
C ILE A 126 -23.36 22.11 3.22
N PRO A 127 -23.20 22.43 4.52
CA PRO A 127 -23.49 23.75 5.08
C PRO A 127 -22.64 24.86 4.46
N SER A 128 -23.19 26.06 4.30
CA SER A 128 -22.47 27.23 3.76
C SER A 128 -21.20 27.59 4.54
N ALA A 129 -21.17 27.33 5.85
CA ALA A 129 -19.97 27.52 6.68
C ALA A 129 -18.79 26.61 6.30
N LEU A 130 -19.06 25.51 5.60
CA LEU A 130 -18.05 24.57 5.09
C LEU A 130 -17.83 24.71 3.58
N GLN A 131 -18.50 25.66 2.90
CA GLN A 131 -18.31 25.84 1.47
C GLN A 131 -17.03 26.65 1.24
N ASN A 132 -16.06 26.05 0.54
CA ASN A 132 -14.84 26.71 0.10
C ASN A 132 -15.04 27.19 -1.34
N GLU A 133 -14.80 28.49 -1.61
CA GLU A 133 -14.92 29.06 -2.96
C GLU A 133 -13.94 28.44 -3.97
N ALA A 134 -12.82 27.87 -3.50
CA ALA A 134 -11.85 27.17 -4.35
C ALA A 134 -12.24 25.72 -4.69
N ALA A 135 -13.44 25.26 -4.31
CA ALA A 135 -13.92 23.89 -4.54
C ALA A 135 -12.94 22.79 -4.06
N TRP A 136 -12.12 23.10 -3.04
CA TRP A 136 -11.13 22.19 -2.45
C TRP A 136 -10.01 21.71 -3.38
N LEU A 137 -9.68 22.51 -4.41
CA LEU A 137 -8.48 22.36 -5.24
C LEU A 137 -7.26 23.06 -4.64
#